data_AF-A0A177QR02-F1
#
_entry.id   AF-A0A177QR02-F1
#
_cell.length_a   1.000
_cell.length_b   1.000
_cell.length_c   1.000
_cell.angle_alpha   90.00
_cell.angle_beta   90.00
_cell.angle_gamma   90.00
#
_symmetry.space_group_name_H-M   'P 1'
#
loop_
_entity.id
_entity.type
_entity.pdbx_description
1 polymer ?
#
loop_
_entity_poly.entity_id
_entity_poly.type
_entity_poly.pdbx_seq_one_letter_code
_entity_poly.pdbx_strand_id
1 'polypeptide(L)'
;MTLDNLTLVSTDKVLENVRIVDRWVDVRKGVQYALAGMHRPQAEIAFMDRITELDRSIRDDVEEAHQTTDKLARVRALRRATRNLVLRETYNADLRVIRPSGQGTAAAYRVSELTHELEQFLATNLVLAVVVSGDQAEPAQRALTEGLLKEGLQVTSRPWEGDRSMGSDSSGPYPELLVRGVVRVWSIDVHDPQFKFARWCSDFEVVDVTSRRVVGALSKGGKEGHLSDREATARVVRVMQQVLSADVAKAIAAHVYGELELPAQASQPAGCPRDGLVTTPASAPH
;
A
#
# COMPACT_ATOMS: atom_id res chain seq x y z
N MET A 1 -12.76 -14.61 51.66
CA MET A 1 -12.37 -15.19 50.36
C MET A 1 -12.41 -14.07 49.35
N THR A 2 -11.23 -13.56 48.98
CA THR A 2 -11.02 -12.44 48.05
C THR A 2 -10.84 -12.99 46.64
N LEU A 3 -11.65 -12.52 45.71
CA LEU A 3 -11.62 -12.95 44.32
C LEU A 3 -10.71 -11.97 43.53
N ASP A 4 -9.40 -12.22 43.54
CA ASP A 4 -8.45 -11.48 42.71
C ASP A 4 -8.34 -12.17 41.34
N ASN A 5 -9.23 -11.82 40.41
CA ASN A 5 -9.04 -12.13 38.99
C ASN A 5 -8.50 -10.88 38.28
N LEU A 6 -7.18 -10.72 38.33
CA LEU A 6 -6.43 -9.82 37.45
C LEU A 6 -6.36 -10.44 36.05
N THR A 7 -7.31 -10.11 35.20
CA THR A 7 -7.18 -10.30 33.75
C THR A 7 -6.60 -9.02 33.16
N LEU A 8 -5.28 -8.96 33.08
CA LEU A 8 -4.57 -7.87 32.42
C LEU A 8 -4.55 -8.17 30.92
N VAL A 9 -5.62 -7.76 30.25
CA VAL A 9 -5.73 -7.82 28.79
C VAL A 9 -5.40 -6.44 28.26
N SER A 10 -4.15 -6.26 27.82
CA SER A 10 -3.77 -5.08 27.03
C SER A 10 -4.20 -5.36 25.59
N THR A 11 -5.19 -4.62 25.11
CA THR A 11 -5.55 -4.63 23.68
C THR A 11 -5.45 -3.20 23.19
N ASP A 12 -4.63 -2.97 22.17
CA ASP A 12 -4.55 -1.69 21.47
C ASP A 12 -5.81 -1.53 20.60
N LYS A 13 -6.91 -1.18 21.26
CA LYS A 13 -8.21 -0.96 20.61
C LYS A 13 -8.70 0.43 20.95
N VAL A 14 -8.89 1.24 19.91
CA VAL A 14 -9.54 2.54 20.04
C VAL A 14 -11.03 2.29 20.26
N LEU A 15 -11.52 2.63 21.46
CA LEU A 15 -12.93 2.51 21.80
C LEU A 15 -13.61 3.87 21.61
N GLU A 16 -14.62 3.90 20.73
CA GLU A 16 -15.49 5.06 20.56
C GLU A 16 -16.49 5.16 21.72
N ASN A 17 -17.01 6.37 22.00
CA ASN A 17 -18.05 6.60 23.03
C ASN A 17 -17.64 6.24 24.47
N VAL A 18 -16.35 6.28 24.79
CA VAL A 18 -15.81 6.15 26.14
C VAL A 18 -15.62 7.53 26.76
N ARG A 19 -16.02 7.69 28.03
CA ARG A 19 -15.81 8.91 28.83
C ARG A 19 -15.14 8.59 30.15
N ILE A 20 -14.39 9.56 30.70
CA ILE A 20 -13.88 9.45 32.08
C ILE A 20 -15.05 9.67 33.03
N VAL A 21 -15.38 8.63 33.79
CA VAL A 21 -16.50 8.62 34.74
C VAL A 21 -16.03 9.03 36.14
N ASP A 22 -14.79 8.70 36.48
CA ASP A 22 -14.20 9.05 37.78
C ASP A 22 -12.69 9.27 37.70
N ARG A 23 -12.13 10.04 38.63
CA ARG A 23 -10.70 10.35 38.75
C ARG A 23 -10.33 10.43 40.23
N TRP A 24 -9.27 9.73 40.63
CA TRP A 24 -8.75 9.83 42.00
C TRP A 24 -7.23 9.79 42.05
N VAL A 25 -6.67 10.29 43.15
CA VAL A 25 -5.23 10.39 43.35
C VAL A 25 -4.84 9.60 44.60
N ASP A 26 -3.93 8.67 44.47
CA ASP A 26 -3.27 8.03 45.62
C ASP A 26 -2.07 8.88 46.02
N VAL A 27 -2.30 9.79 46.97
CA VAL A 27 -1.31 10.77 47.47
C VAL A 27 -0.10 10.06 48.09
N ARG A 28 -0.26 8.86 48.64
CA ARG A 28 0.84 8.09 49.26
C ARG A 28 1.77 7.47 48.22
N LYS A 29 1.24 7.12 47.05
CA LYS A 29 2.01 6.54 45.93
C LYS A 29 2.36 7.55 44.85
N GLY A 30 1.80 8.76 44.90
CA GLY A 30 1.95 9.77 43.86
C GLY A 30 1.31 9.39 42.52
N VAL A 31 0.35 8.45 42.53
CA VAL A 31 -0.27 7.90 41.31
C VAL A 31 -1.65 8.49 41.09
N GLN A 32 -1.95 8.89 39.86
CA GLN A 32 -3.28 9.30 39.43
C GLN A 32 -3.99 8.15 38.74
N TYR A 33 -5.26 7.96 39.05
CA TYR A 33 -6.12 6.96 38.44
C TYR A 33 -7.29 7.66 37.77
N ALA A 34 -7.77 7.05 36.68
CA ALA A 34 -8.99 7.46 36.00
C ALA A 34 -9.80 6.21 35.65
N LEU A 35 -11.11 6.25 35.91
CA LEU A 35 -12.04 5.23 35.48
C LEU A 35 -12.72 5.70 34.21
N ALA A 36 -12.52 4.96 33.13
CA ALA A 36 -13.22 5.15 31.87
C ALA A 36 -14.45 4.24 31.82
N GLY A 37 -15.56 4.75 31.30
CA GLY A 37 -16.82 4.02 31.18
C GLY A 37 -17.58 4.38 29.91
N MET A 38 -18.42 3.44 29.47
CA MET A 38 -19.22 3.54 28.24
C MET A 38 -20.69 3.30 28.58
N HIS A 39 -21.58 4.12 28.02
CA HIS A 39 -23.02 3.91 28.14
C HIS A 39 -23.48 2.87 27.11
N ARG A 40 -23.64 1.60 27.55
CA ARG A 40 -23.90 0.45 26.66
C ARG A 40 -25.07 0.66 25.67
N PRO A 41 -26.26 1.15 26.08
CA PRO A 41 -27.36 1.34 25.13
C PRO A 41 -27.04 2.36 24.03
N GLN A 42 -26.27 3.41 24.35
CA GLN A 42 -25.88 4.42 23.36
C GLN A 42 -24.82 3.86 22.40
N ALA A 43 -23.85 3.11 22.91
CA ALA A 43 -22.86 2.43 22.08
C ALA A 43 -23.51 1.39 21.16
N GLU A 44 -24.55 0.69 21.63
CA GLU A 44 -25.31 -0.26 20.83
C GLU A 44 -25.97 0.40 19.62
N ILE A 45 -26.67 1.51 19.84
CA ILE A 45 -27.28 2.29 18.75
C ILE A 45 -26.21 2.74 17.76
N ALA A 46 -25.10 3.32 18.25
CA ALA A 46 -24.03 3.80 17.38
C ALA A 46 -23.39 2.67 16.53
N PHE A 47 -23.12 1.51 17.12
CA PHE A 47 -22.57 0.37 16.37
C PHE A 47 -23.57 -0.21 15.37
N MET A 48 -24.86 -0.27 15.72
CA MET A 48 -25.91 -0.71 14.80
C MET A 48 -26.05 0.23 13.60
N ASP A 49 -25.97 1.54 13.83
CA ASP A 49 -26.01 2.55 12.76
C ASP A 49 -24.81 2.39 11.82
N ARG A 50 -23.60 2.22 12.38
CA ARG A 50 -22.37 1.96 11.60
C ARG A 50 -22.45 0.66 10.79
N ILE A 51 -22.94 -0.42 11.39
CA ILE A 51 -23.12 -1.69 10.68
C ILE A 51 -24.12 -1.51 9.53
N THR A 52 -25.23 -0.80 9.74
CA THR A 52 -26.25 -0.57 8.71
C THR A 52 -25.72 0.30 7.55
N GLU A 53 -24.91 1.31 7.87
CA GLU A 53 -24.22 2.14 6.88
C GLU A 53 -23.24 1.30 6.04
N LEU A 54 -22.41 0.49 6.69
CA LEU A 54 -21.45 -0.39 6.02
C LEU A 54 -22.16 -1.47 5.19
N ASP A 55 -23.21 -2.10 5.71
CA ASP A 55 -23.97 -3.13 4.98
C ASP A 55 -24.60 -2.57 3.69
N ARG A 56 -24.99 -1.29 3.67
CA ARG A 56 -25.44 -0.61 2.44
C ARG A 56 -24.28 -0.39 1.47
N SER A 57 -23.19 0.21 1.94
CA SER A 57 -22.01 0.46 1.10
C SER A 57 -21.43 -0.82 0.50
N ILE A 58 -21.36 -1.91 1.27
CA ILE A 58 -20.86 -3.20 0.79
C ILE A 58 -21.75 -3.73 -0.34
N ARG A 59 -23.07 -3.61 -0.20
CA ARG A 59 -24.00 -4.05 -1.24
C ARG A 59 -23.81 -3.24 -2.52
N ASP A 60 -23.76 -1.91 -2.39
CA ASP A 60 -23.57 -1.01 -3.53
C ASP A 60 -22.23 -1.30 -4.25
N ASP A 61 -21.14 -1.50 -3.49
CA ASP A 61 -19.82 -1.86 -4.05
C ASP A 61 -19.84 -3.25 -4.73
N VAL A 62 -20.53 -4.24 -4.18
CA VAL A 62 -20.66 -5.59 -4.80
C VAL A 62 -21.49 -5.52 -6.09
N GLU A 63 -22.60 -4.78 -6.07
CA GLU A 63 -23.43 -4.58 -7.27
C GLU A 63 -22.66 -3.84 -8.37
N GLU A 64 -21.91 -2.78 -8.02
CA GLU A 64 -21.02 -2.07 -8.95
C GLU A 64 -19.98 -3.01 -9.56
N ALA A 65 -19.33 -3.85 -8.74
CA ALA A 65 -18.34 -4.81 -9.20
C ALA A 65 -18.91 -5.82 -10.21
N HIS A 66 -20.16 -6.24 -10.02
CA HIS A 66 -20.81 -7.22 -10.91
C HIS A 66 -21.38 -6.60 -12.20
N GLN A 67 -21.70 -5.31 -12.19
CA GLN A 67 -22.29 -4.62 -13.33
C GLN A 67 -21.24 -3.96 -14.24
N THR A 68 -20.08 -3.57 -13.71
CA THR A 68 -19.06 -2.88 -14.49
C THR A 68 -18.31 -3.81 -15.46
N THR A 69 -18.04 -3.32 -16.67
CA THR A 69 -17.21 -4.00 -17.66
C THR A 69 -15.73 -3.61 -17.55
N ASP A 70 -15.42 -2.50 -16.87
CA ASP A 70 -14.05 -2.07 -16.64
C ASP A 70 -13.40 -2.93 -15.55
N LYS A 71 -12.31 -3.61 -15.92
CA LYS A 71 -11.56 -4.50 -15.03
C LYS A 71 -11.01 -3.76 -13.80
N LEU A 72 -10.52 -2.53 -13.97
CA LEU A 72 -9.98 -1.76 -12.84
C LEU A 72 -11.10 -1.27 -11.93
N ALA A 73 -12.20 -0.76 -12.48
CA ALA A 73 -13.38 -0.42 -11.69
C ALA A 73 -13.87 -1.62 -10.87
N ARG A 74 -13.93 -2.82 -11.46
CA ARG A 74 -14.34 -4.05 -10.77
C ARG A 74 -13.42 -4.39 -9.60
N VAL A 75 -12.09 -4.35 -9.80
CA VAL A 75 -11.10 -4.59 -8.74
C VAL A 75 -11.28 -3.60 -7.59
N ARG A 76 -11.44 -2.32 -7.91
CA ARG A 76 -11.62 -1.25 -6.92
C ARG A 76 -12.89 -1.45 -6.10
N ALA A 77 -14.01 -1.78 -6.76
CA ALA A 77 -15.28 -2.03 -6.11
C ALA A 77 -15.22 -3.25 -5.17
N LEU A 78 -14.69 -4.40 -5.63
CA LEU A 78 -14.48 -5.59 -4.79
C LEU A 78 -13.56 -5.31 -3.59
N ARG A 79 -12.50 -4.53 -3.80
CA ARG A 79 -11.58 -4.13 -2.72
C ARG A 79 -12.27 -3.27 -1.67
N ARG A 80 -13.03 -2.25 -2.09
CA ARG A 80 -13.83 -1.40 -1.17
C ARG A 80 -14.83 -2.24 -0.38
N ALA A 81 -15.59 -3.12 -1.05
CA ALA A 81 -16.53 -4.02 -0.41
C ALA A 81 -15.84 -4.89 0.67
N THR A 82 -14.69 -5.49 0.34
CA THR A 82 -13.94 -6.35 1.27
C THR A 82 -13.44 -5.57 2.49
N ARG A 83 -12.88 -4.37 2.28
CA ARG A 83 -12.42 -3.50 3.38
C ARG A 83 -13.56 -3.05 4.29
N ASN A 84 -14.67 -2.64 3.70
CA ASN A 84 -15.87 -2.24 4.44
C ASN A 84 -16.44 -3.42 5.24
N LEU A 85 -16.40 -4.64 4.68
CA LEU A 85 -16.85 -5.85 5.37
C LEU A 85 -15.96 -6.22 6.56
N VAL A 86 -14.64 -6.06 6.46
CA VAL A 86 -13.73 -6.25 7.61
C VAL A 86 -14.03 -5.24 8.73
N LEU A 87 -14.26 -3.98 8.38
CA LEU A 87 -14.62 -2.95 9.36
C LEU A 87 -15.98 -3.27 10.00
N ARG A 88 -16.94 -3.73 9.21
CA ARG A 88 -18.27 -4.16 9.66
C ARG A 88 -18.18 -5.31 10.66
N GLU A 89 -17.32 -6.31 10.41
CA GLU A 89 -17.11 -7.40 11.36
C GLU A 89 -16.43 -6.96 12.66
N THR A 90 -15.61 -5.89 12.61
CA THR A 90 -15.04 -5.28 13.81
C THR A 90 -16.15 -4.67 14.68
N TYR A 91 -17.04 -3.86 14.10
CA TYR A 91 -18.21 -3.34 14.83
C TYR A 91 -19.16 -4.44 15.30
N ASN A 92 -19.31 -5.52 14.52
CA ASN A 92 -20.13 -6.67 14.91
C ASN A 92 -19.55 -7.44 16.11
N ALA A 93 -18.22 -7.59 16.18
CA ALA A 93 -17.54 -8.16 17.33
C ALA A 93 -17.76 -7.29 18.58
N ASP A 94 -17.70 -5.97 18.42
CA ASP A 94 -17.90 -5.00 19.50
C ASP A 94 -19.32 -5.03 20.03
N LEU A 95 -20.29 -5.15 19.11
CA LEU A 95 -21.70 -5.31 19.41
C LEU A 95 -21.97 -6.52 20.31
N ARG A 96 -21.28 -7.65 20.07
CA ARG A 96 -21.39 -8.86 20.92
C ARG A 96 -20.87 -8.64 22.33
N VAL A 97 -19.90 -7.75 22.52
CA VAL A 97 -19.35 -7.43 23.85
C VAL A 97 -20.31 -6.54 24.65
N ILE A 98 -20.97 -5.58 23.99
CA ILE A 98 -21.84 -4.63 24.68
C ILE A 98 -23.26 -5.16 24.93
N ARG A 99 -23.76 -6.05 24.06
CA ARG A 99 -25.09 -6.63 24.20
C ARG A 99 -25.13 -7.68 25.30
N PRO A 100 -26.11 -7.61 26.22
CA PRO A 100 -26.29 -8.67 27.23
C PRO A 100 -26.52 -10.05 26.63
N SER A 101 -27.09 -10.13 25.41
CA SER A 101 -27.33 -11.40 24.70
C SER A 101 -26.06 -12.02 24.10
N GLY A 102 -24.96 -11.26 23.97
CA GLY A 102 -23.76 -11.70 23.26
C GLY A 102 -23.95 -11.85 21.75
N GLN A 103 -25.09 -11.41 21.19
CA GLN A 103 -25.43 -11.64 19.79
C GLN A 103 -25.03 -10.46 18.89
N GLY A 104 -24.40 -10.78 17.77
CA GLY A 104 -24.12 -9.83 16.69
C GLY A 104 -25.27 -9.76 15.67
N THR A 105 -25.02 -9.08 14.56
CA THR A 105 -25.84 -9.09 13.36
C THR A 105 -25.20 -9.98 12.30
N ALA A 106 -26.02 -10.74 11.58
CA ALA A 106 -25.56 -11.57 10.47
C ALA A 106 -25.17 -10.68 9.27
N ALA A 107 -24.02 -10.97 8.66
CA ALA A 107 -23.60 -10.32 7.42
C ALA A 107 -24.22 -11.01 6.20
N ALA A 108 -24.56 -10.24 5.17
CA ALA A 108 -25.03 -10.78 3.90
C ALA A 108 -23.91 -11.44 3.08
N TYR A 109 -22.67 -11.00 3.29
CA TYR A 109 -21.47 -11.48 2.61
C TYR A 109 -20.44 -11.95 3.62
N ARG A 110 -19.53 -12.86 3.21
CA ARG A 110 -18.39 -13.27 4.03
C ARG A 110 -17.09 -12.70 3.49
N VAL A 111 -16.18 -12.33 4.40
CA VAL A 111 -14.85 -11.78 4.03
C VAL A 111 -14.10 -12.75 3.12
N SER A 112 -14.14 -14.05 3.42
CA SER A 112 -13.48 -15.08 2.62
C SER A 112 -14.02 -15.18 1.19
N GLU A 113 -15.32 -14.96 1.01
CA GLU A 113 -15.98 -15.07 -0.31
C GLU A 113 -15.57 -13.90 -1.20
N LEU A 114 -15.68 -12.65 -0.70
CA LEU A 114 -15.28 -11.48 -1.47
C LEU A 114 -13.77 -11.41 -1.71
N THR A 115 -12.96 -11.85 -0.73
CA THR A 115 -11.51 -11.94 -0.89
C THR A 115 -11.15 -12.95 -1.99
N HIS A 116 -11.76 -14.13 -1.97
CA HIS A 116 -11.52 -15.14 -3.00
C HIS A 116 -11.98 -14.69 -4.39
N GLU A 117 -13.13 -14.00 -4.48
CA GLU A 117 -13.61 -13.42 -5.74
C GLU A 117 -12.60 -12.41 -6.30
N LEU A 118 -12.07 -11.52 -5.45
CA LEU A 118 -11.05 -10.55 -5.84
C LEU A 118 -9.78 -11.24 -6.32
N GLU A 119 -9.25 -12.21 -5.56
CA GLU A 119 -8.03 -12.95 -5.91
C GLU A 119 -8.19 -13.69 -7.24
N GLN A 120 -9.31 -14.38 -7.44
CA GLN A 120 -9.61 -15.09 -8.69
C GLN A 120 -9.72 -14.13 -9.87
N PHE A 121 -10.34 -12.96 -9.65
CA PHE A 121 -10.47 -11.94 -10.68
C PHE A 121 -9.11 -11.38 -11.09
N LEU A 122 -8.24 -11.05 -10.12
CA LEU A 122 -6.87 -10.58 -10.38
C LEU A 122 -6.06 -11.65 -11.12
N ALA A 123 -6.13 -12.91 -10.69
CA ALA A 123 -5.44 -14.04 -11.32
C ALA A 123 -5.79 -14.22 -12.81
N THR A 124 -7.03 -13.95 -13.18
CA THR A 124 -7.53 -14.25 -14.52
C THR A 124 -7.54 -13.04 -15.44
N ASN A 125 -7.70 -11.83 -14.89
CA ASN A 125 -8.04 -10.65 -15.68
C ASN A 125 -7.06 -9.48 -15.55
N LEU A 126 -6.15 -9.49 -14.57
CA LEU A 126 -5.26 -8.35 -14.32
C LEU A 126 -3.82 -8.81 -14.06
N VAL A 127 -3.04 -8.90 -15.12
CA VAL A 127 -1.61 -9.21 -15.08
C VAL A 127 -0.81 -7.94 -15.33
N LEU A 128 0.17 -7.68 -14.47
CA LEU A 128 1.10 -6.56 -14.60
C LEU A 128 2.39 -7.05 -15.26
N ALA A 129 2.98 -6.23 -16.12
CA ALA A 129 4.38 -6.36 -16.54
C ALA A 129 5.23 -5.27 -15.90
N VAL A 130 6.49 -5.59 -15.56
CA VAL A 130 7.44 -4.62 -15.02
C VAL A 130 8.65 -4.53 -15.95
N VAL A 131 8.97 -3.31 -16.39
CA VAL A 131 10.12 -3.01 -17.24
C VAL A 131 10.94 -1.92 -16.60
N VAL A 132 12.17 -2.24 -16.22
CA VAL A 132 13.09 -1.26 -15.64
C VAL A 132 14.30 -1.09 -16.54
N SER A 133 14.76 0.15 -16.69
CA SER A 133 15.93 0.51 -17.46
C SER A 133 16.87 1.40 -16.63
N GLY A 134 18.09 1.61 -17.13
CA GLY A 134 19.12 2.40 -16.47
C GLY A 134 20.03 1.55 -15.58
N ASP A 135 20.59 2.18 -14.55
CA ASP A 135 21.58 1.55 -13.69
C ASP A 135 20.87 0.62 -12.71
N GLN A 136 21.47 -0.54 -12.42
CA GLN A 136 20.89 -1.51 -11.47
C GLN A 136 19.46 -1.93 -11.85
N ALA A 137 19.14 -1.95 -13.16
CA ALA A 137 17.81 -2.26 -13.67
C ALA A 137 17.29 -3.63 -13.21
N GLU A 138 18.11 -4.68 -13.29
CA GLU A 138 17.70 -6.04 -12.89
C GLU A 138 17.41 -6.12 -11.37
N PRO A 139 18.29 -5.66 -10.45
CA PRO A 139 17.95 -5.61 -9.03
C PRO A 139 16.72 -4.76 -8.71
N ALA A 140 16.53 -3.62 -9.38
CA ALA A 140 15.36 -2.77 -9.19
C ALA A 140 14.07 -3.43 -9.68
N GLN A 141 14.09 -4.06 -10.86
CA GLN A 141 12.96 -4.80 -11.42
C GLN A 141 12.55 -5.95 -10.52
N ARG A 142 13.52 -6.71 -10.00
CA ARG A 142 13.28 -7.82 -9.08
C ARG A 142 12.63 -7.33 -7.79
N ALA A 143 13.20 -6.30 -7.16
CA ALA A 143 12.67 -5.74 -5.92
C ALA A 143 11.23 -5.23 -6.10
N LEU A 144 10.95 -4.53 -7.19
CA LEU A 144 9.60 -4.04 -7.50
C LEU A 144 8.62 -5.21 -7.76
N THR A 145 9.04 -6.22 -8.51
CA THR A 145 8.23 -7.42 -8.79
C THR A 145 7.87 -8.16 -7.50
N GLU A 146 8.85 -8.39 -6.62
CA GLU A 146 8.64 -9.01 -5.31
C GLU A 146 7.66 -8.20 -4.45
N GLY A 147 7.80 -6.87 -4.46
CA GLY A 147 6.88 -5.97 -3.77
C GLY A 147 5.45 -6.07 -4.28
N LEU A 148 5.25 -6.03 -5.60
CA LEU A 148 3.92 -6.11 -6.20
C LEU A 148 3.24 -7.47 -5.94
N LEU A 149 4.00 -8.57 -6.01
CA LEU A 149 3.52 -9.91 -5.66
C LEU A 149 3.09 -9.97 -4.18
N LYS A 150 3.85 -9.34 -3.27
CA LYS A 150 3.51 -9.25 -1.84
C LYS A 150 2.22 -8.47 -1.59
N GLU A 151 1.93 -7.48 -2.43
CA GLU A 151 0.67 -6.72 -2.41
C GLU A 151 -0.50 -7.45 -3.11
N GLY A 152 -0.30 -8.71 -3.52
CA GLY A 152 -1.33 -9.59 -4.10
C GLY A 152 -1.58 -9.38 -5.60
N LEU A 153 -0.77 -8.57 -6.26
CA LEU A 153 -0.87 -8.35 -7.70
C LEU A 153 -0.13 -9.43 -8.48
N GLN A 154 -0.70 -9.86 -9.61
CA GLN A 154 -0.05 -10.82 -10.49
C GLN A 154 0.94 -10.12 -11.40
N VAL A 155 2.18 -10.57 -11.41
CA VAL A 155 3.24 -10.01 -12.27
C VAL A 155 3.76 -11.08 -13.22
N THR A 156 3.81 -10.76 -14.52
CA THR A 156 4.44 -11.64 -15.51
C THR A 156 5.94 -11.39 -15.58
N SER A 157 6.71 -12.48 -15.66
CA SER A 157 8.17 -12.42 -15.85
C SER A 157 8.58 -12.24 -17.32
N ARG A 158 7.61 -12.12 -18.25
CA ARG A 158 7.90 -12.01 -19.67
C ARG A 158 8.63 -10.69 -19.98
N PRO A 159 9.72 -10.74 -20.77
CA PRO A 159 10.29 -9.53 -21.35
C PRO A 159 9.22 -8.85 -22.20
N TRP A 160 8.83 -7.63 -21.81
CA TRP A 160 7.97 -6.80 -22.64
C TRP A 160 8.82 -6.21 -23.76
N GLU A 161 8.83 -6.86 -24.92
CA GLU A 161 9.42 -6.30 -26.14
C GLU A 161 8.43 -5.29 -26.73
N GLY A 162 8.78 -4.00 -26.63
CA GLY A 162 7.96 -2.92 -27.16
C GLY A 162 7.70 -3.07 -28.68
N ASP A 163 6.42 -2.88 -29.04
CA ASP A 163 5.92 -2.50 -30.37
C ASP A 163 6.25 -3.40 -31.58
N ARG A 164 6.70 -4.65 -31.38
CA ARG A 164 6.89 -5.60 -32.49
C ARG A 164 5.71 -6.56 -32.64
N SER A 165 5.06 -6.38 -33.79
CA SER A 165 4.14 -7.25 -34.53
C SER A 165 3.80 -8.60 -33.90
N MET A 166 2.48 -8.82 -33.75
CA MET A 166 1.86 -10.13 -33.57
C MET A 166 2.54 -11.17 -34.48
N GLY A 167 3.40 -12.01 -33.92
CA GLY A 167 4.16 -12.94 -34.73
C GLY A 167 5.20 -13.71 -33.91
N SER A 168 4.74 -14.54 -32.97
CA SER A 168 5.33 -15.85 -32.62
C SER A 168 4.71 -16.36 -31.32
N ASP A 169 4.00 -17.49 -31.42
CA ASP A 169 3.73 -18.53 -30.43
C ASP A 169 4.06 -18.25 -28.95
N SER A 170 3.47 -17.20 -28.39
CA SER A 170 3.67 -16.79 -26.99
C SER A 170 2.44 -17.14 -26.17
N SER A 171 2.28 -18.40 -25.82
CA SER A 171 1.12 -19.02 -25.11
C SER A 171 0.93 -18.59 -23.65
N GLY A 172 0.90 -17.29 -23.37
CA GLY A 172 0.73 -16.77 -22.02
C GLY A 172 -0.03 -15.44 -22.01
N PRO A 173 -0.62 -15.06 -20.87
CA PRO A 173 -1.51 -13.92 -20.78
C PRO A 173 -0.78 -12.61 -21.14
N TYR A 174 -1.46 -11.77 -21.92
CA TYR A 174 -1.01 -10.41 -22.21
C TYR A 174 -1.25 -9.53 -20.99
N PRO A 175 -0.30 -8.68 -20.58
CA PRO A 175 -0.49 -7.79 -19.44
C PRO A 175 -1.47 -6.67 -19.77
N GLU A 176 -2.35 -6.37 -18.81
CA GLU A 176 -3.29 -5.25 -18.85
C GLU A 176 -2.63 -3.94 -18.44
N LEU A 177 -1.66 -4.02 -17.52
CA LEU A 177 -0.92 -2.87 -17.02
C LEU A 177 0.59 -3.10 -17.20
N LEU A 178 1.28 -2.04 -17.63
CA LEU A 178 2.72 -1.99 -17.74
C LEU A 178 3.26 -0.97 -16.75
N VAL A 179 4.06 -1.44 -15.79
CA VAL A 179 4.88 -0.59 -14.93
C VAL A 179 6.24 -0.44 -15.59
N ARG A 180 6.50 0.73 -16.18
CA ARG A 180 7.79 1.03 -16.81
C ARG A 180 8.53 2.09 -16.01
N GLY A 181 9.85 1.98 -15.90
CA GLY A 181 10.62 2.99 -15.20
C GLY A 181 12.11 3.02 -15.55
N VAL A 182 12.74 4.10 -15.09
CA VAL A 182 14.18 4.31 -15.17
C VAL A 182 14.71 4.42 -13.75
N VAL A 183 15.83 3.75 -13.49
CA VAL A 183 16.58 3.85 -12.23
C VAL A 183 18.00 4.29 -12.54
N ARG A 184 18.56 5.18 -11.72
CA ARG A 184 19.96 5.60 -11.83
C ARG A 184 20.63 5.61 -10.48
N VAL A 185 21.92 5.30 -10.48
CA VAL A 185 22.77 5.31 -9.28
C VAL A 185 24.12 5.92 -9.66
N TRP A 186 24.52 7.00 -8.98
CA TRP A 186 25.77 7.69 -9.26
C TRP A 186 26.42 8.23 -7.98
N SER A 187 27.75 8.32 -7.97
CA SER A 187 28.49 8.99 -6.90
C SER A 187 28.25 10.49 -6.94
N ILE A 188 28.16 11.11 -5.76
CA ILE A 188 28.01 12.56 -5.59
C ILE A 188 29.09 13.09 -4.66
N ASP A 189 29.61 14.28 -4.95
CA ASP A 189 30.52 14.99 -4.06
C ASP A 189 29.75 15.92 -3.13
N VAL A 190 29.86 15.68 -1.82
CA VAL A 190 29.19 16.44 -0.75
C VAL A 190 30.21 17.24 0.07
N HIS A 191 31.49 17.28 -0.35
CA HIS A 191 32.59 17.93 0.38
C HIS A 191 32.68 17.47 1.85
N ASP A 192 32.55 16.17 2.09
CA ASP A 192 32.80 15.55 3.39
C ASP A 192 34.19 14.89 3.37
N PRO A 193 35.07 15.18 4.36
CA PRO A 193 36.44 14.67 4.36
C PRO A 193 36.52 13.16 4.67
N GLN A 194 35.49 12.55 5.24
CA GLN A 194 35.50 11.15 5.69
C GLN A 194 34.56 10.25 4.89
N PHE A 195 33.44 10.80 4.41
CA PHE A 195 32.39 10.03 3.74
C PHE A 195 32.32 10.29 2.24
N LYS A 196 32.23 9.20 1.48
CA LYS A 196 31.81 9.18 0.08
C LYS A 196 30.32 8.92 0.00
N PHE A 197 29.65 9.60 -0.91
CA PHE A 197 28.21 9.53 -1.06
C PHE A 197 27.83 9.03 -2.44
N ALA A 198 26.80 8.20 -2.49
CA ALA A 198 26.10 7.85 -3.72
C ALA A 198 24.66 8.31 -3.62
N ARG A 199 24.06 8.60 -4.77
CA ARG A 199 22.65 8.97 -4.91
C ARG A 199 21.97 7.98 -5.85
N TRP A 200 20.70 7.73 -5.58
CA TRP A 200 19.82 7.06 -6.53
C TRP A 200 18.56 7.86 -6.79
N CYS A 201 17.95 7.55 -7.92
CA CYS A 201 16.64 8.03 -8.29
C CYS A 201 15.90 6.91 -9.04
N SER A 202 14.58 6.99 -9.04
CA SER A 202 13.72 6.19 -9.89
C SER A 202 12.51 7.00 -10.31
N ASP A 203 12.17 6.91 -11.59
CA ASP A 203 10.94 7.46 -12.15
C ASP A 203 10.15 6.30 -12.79
N PHE A 204 8.94 6.05 -12.30
CA PHE A 204 8.06 4.98 -12.78
C PHE A 204 6.73 5.52 -13.26
N GLU A 205 6.21 4.90 -14.31
CA GLU A 205 4.89 5.12 -14.88
C GLU A 205 4.12 3.81 -14.91
N VAL A 206 2.87 3.86 -14.52
CA VAL A 206 1.88 2.81 -14.69
C VAL A 206 1.07 3.16 -15.95
N VAL A 207 1.12 2.28 -16.93
CA VAL A 207 0.50 2.47 -18.25
C VAL A 207 -0.57 1.41 -18.44
N ASP A 208 -1.77 1.83 -18.81
CA ASP A 208 -2.79 0.93 -19.32
C ASP A 208 -2.42 0.53 -20.75
N VAL A 209 -2.19 -0.76 -20.96
CA VAL A 209 -1.71 -1.30 -22.24
C VAL A 209 -2.78 -1.17 -23.33
N THR A 210 -4.06 -1.27 -22.95
CA THR A 210 -5.19 -1.19 -23.89
C THR A 210 -5.35 0.24 -24.42
N SER A 211 -5.38 1.21 -23.51
CA SER A 211 -5.56 2.62 -23.89
C SER A 211 -4.25 3.34 -24.25
N ARG A 212 -3.10 2.72 -23.96
CA ARG A 212 -1.75 3.31 -24.05
C ARG A 212 -1.60 4.61 -23.24
N ARG A 213 -2.41 4.80 -22.19
CA ARG A 213 -2.38 5.99 -21.34
C ARG A 213 -1.59 5.75 -20.06
N VAL A 214 -0.84 6.76 -19.63
CA VAL A 214 -0.26 6.78 -18.29
C VAL A 214 -1.39 7.04 -17.30
N VAL A 215 -1.63 6.07 -16.41
CA VAL A 215 -2.68 6.13 -15.39
C VAL A 215 -2.12 6.47 -14.01
N GLY A 216 -0.81 6.36 -13.82
CA GLY A 216 -0.13 6.80 -12.61
C GLY A 216 1.36 6.99 -12.83
N ALA A 217 1.97 7.90 -12.09
CA ALA A 217 3.40 8.15 -12.13
C ALA A 217 3.92 8.44 -10.72
N LEU A 218 5.14 8.00 -10.45
CA LEU A 218 5.77 8.12 -9.15
C LEU A 218 7.29 8.24 -9.29
N SER A 219 7.86 9.02 -8.39
CA SER A 219 9.29 9.29 -8.36
C SER A 219 9.81 9.14 -6.94
N LYS A 220 10.94 8.45 -6.79
CA LYS A 220 11.62 8.24 -5.51
C LYS A 220 13.12 8.36 -5.70
N GLY A 221 13.81 8.73 -4.63
CA GLY A 221 15.26 8.82 -4.66
C GLY A 221 15.79 9.04 -3.26
N GLY A 222 17.10 8.93 -3.13
CA GLY A 222 17.77 9.05 -1.84
C GLY A 222 19.28 9.10 -2.01
N LYS A 223 19.98 9.37 -0.93
CA LYS A 223 21.45 9.36 -0.89
C LYS A 223 21.92 8.59 0.33
N GLU A 224 23.01 7.85 0.19
CA GLU A 224 23.66 7.17 1.31
C GLU A 224 25.16 7.43 1.29
N GLY A 225 25.75 7.43 2.48
CA GLY A 225 27.18 7.64 2.68
C GLY A 225 27.89 6.41 3.25
N HIS A 226 29.15 6.25 2.89
CA HIS A 226 30.08 5.30 3.51
C HIS A 226 31.52 5.81 3.40
N LEU A 227 32.47 5.13 4.06
CA LEU A 227 33.89 5.45 4.00
C LEU A 227 34.51 5.21 2.60
N SER A 228 33.86 4.41 1.74
CA SER A 228 34.31 4.13 0.37
C SER A 228 33.17 4.25 -0.63
N ASP A 229 33.49 4.62 -1.88
CA ASP A 229 32.50 4.74 -2.97
C ASP A 229 31.77 3.42 -3.24
N ARG A 230 32.49 2.30 -3.17
CA ARG A 230 31.92 0.97 -3.38
C ARG A 230 30.87 0.62 -2.33
N GLU A 231 31.16 0.88 -1.06
CA GLU A 231 30.23 0.60 0.02
C GLU A 231 29.07 1.60 0.05
N ALA A 232 29.31 2.87 -0.29
CA ALA A 232 28.26 3.87 -0.45
C ALA A 232 27.28 3.46 -1.54
N THR A 233 27.80 3.03 -2.70
CA THR A 233 26.98 2.51 -3.82
C THR A 233 26.20 1.26 -3.41
N ALA A 234 26.86 0.28 -2.78
CA ALA A 234 26.19 -0.94 -2.33
C ALA A 234 25.07 -0.65 -1.31
N ARG A 235 25.30 0.30 -0.40
CA ARG A 235 24.30 0.74 0.58
C ARG A 235 23.12 1.42 -0.09
N VAL A 236 23.38 2.35 -1.02
CA VAL A 236 22.34 2.98 -1.83
C VAL A 236 21.48 1.94 -2.56
N VAL A 237 22.09 0.95 -3.20
CA VAL A 237 21.36 -0.09 -3.95
C VAL A 237 20.44 -0.91 -3.03
N ARG A 238 20.88 -1.24 -1.82
CA ARG A 238 20.03 -1.94 -0.83
C ARG A 238 18.84 -1.10 -0.38
N VAL A 239 19.09 0.17 -0.05
CA VAL A 239 18.02 1.10 0.35
C VAL A 239 17.02 1.32 -0.79
N MET A 240 17.53 1.50 -2.01
CA MET A 240 16.70 1.56 -3.22
C MET A 240 15.81 0.32 -3.36
N GLN A 241 16.37 -0.89 -3.32
CA GLN A 241 15.59 -2.12 -3.41
C GLN A 241 14.50 -2.20 -2.33
N GLN A 242 14.82 -1.83 -1.09
CA GLN A 242 13.84 -1.79 0.01
C GLN A 242 12.71 -0.78 -0.26
N VAL A 243 13.03 0.41 -0.74
CA VAL A 243 12.02 1.44 -1.08
C VAL A 243 11.17 0.99 -2.27
N LEU A 244 11.78 0.33 -3.27
CA LEU A 244 11.05 -0.17 -4.43
C LEU A 244 10.10 -1.31 -4.08
N SER A 245 10.54 -2.26 -3.25
CA SER A 245 9.74 -3.43 -2.84
C SER A 245 8.67 -3.11 -1.80
N ALA A 246 8.84 -2.05 -1.01
CA ALA A 246 7.87 -1.63 -0.01
C ALA A 246 7.05 -0.42 -0.49
N ASP A 247 7.65 0.77 -0.50
CA ASP A 247 6.91 2.02 -0.68
C ASP A 247 6.34 2.17 -2.10
N VAL A 248 7.15 1.90 -3.11
CA VAL A 248 6.74 2.05 -4.52
C VAL A 248 5.71 0.97 -4.90
N ALA A 249 5.99 -0.29 -4.60
CA ALA A 249 5.05 -1.38 -4.84
C ALA A 249 3.71 -1.14 -4.15
N LYS A 250 3.72 -0.73 -2.87
CA LYS A 250 2.51 -0.38 -2.13
C LYS A 250 1.76 0.80 -2.75
N ALA A 251 2.45 1.84 -3.22
CA ALA A 251 1.80 2.98 -3.86
C ALA A 251 1.13 2.58 -5.20
N ILE A 252 1.79 1.75 -6.00
CA ILE A 252 1.23 1.20 -7.24
C ILE A 252 0.02 0.31 -6.93
N ALA A 253 0.14 -0.59 -5.96
CA ALA A 253 -0.94 -1.47 -5.55
C ALA A 253 -2.14 -0.68 -5.02
N ALA A 254 -1.91 0.29 -4.13
CA ALA A 254 -2.95 1.19 -3.64
C ALA A 254 -3.66 1.92 -4.80
N HIS A 255 -2.93 2.27 -5.86
CA HIS A 255 -3.52 2.88 -7.05
C HIS A 255 -4.38 1.93 -7.88
N VAL A 256 -3.90 0.70 -8.11
CA VAL A 256 -4.67 -0.34 -8.78
C VAL A 256 -5.95 -0.64 -7.99
N TYR A 257 -5.82 -0.77 -6.68
CA TYR A 257 -6.92 -1.01 -5.75
C TYR A 257 -7.82 0.21 -5.47
N GLY A 258 -7.47 1.40 -5.98
CA GLY A 258 -8.28 2.62 -5.83
C GLY A 258 -8.27 3.21 -4.41
N GLU A 259 -7.26 2.85 -3.61
CA GLU A 259 -7.01 3.38 -2.27
C GLU A 259 -6.19 4.69 -2.31
N LEU A 260 -5.44 4.90 -3.39
CA LEU A 260 -4.63 6.09 -3.65
C LEU A 260 -4.74 6.50 -5.13
N GLU A 261 -4.85 7.78 -5.44
CA GLU A 261 -4.71 8.25 -6.82
C GLU A 261 -3.27 8.72 -7.08
N LEU A 262 -2.59 8.04 -8.02
CA LEU A 262 -1.32 8.51 -8.54
C LEU A 262 -1.58 9.53 -9.65
N PRO A 263 -0.84 10.63 -9.71
CA PRO A 263 -0.98 11.60 -10.78
C PRO A 263 -0.50 11.02 -12.11
N ALA A 264 -1.04 11.49 -13.23
CA ALA A 264 -0.60 11.07 -14.57
C ALA A 264 0.85 11.50 -14.90
N GLN A 265 1.39 12.46 -14.15
CA GLN A 265 2.79 12.88 -14.19
C GLN A 265 3.31 12.98 -12.77
N ALA A 266 4.53 12.51 -12.52
CA ALA A 266 5.14 12.61 -11.21
C ALA A 266 5.28 14.08 -10.80
N SER A 267 4.64 14.46 -9.69
CA SER A 267 4.56 15.85 -9.23
C SER A 267 5.92 16.43 -8.82
N GLN A 268 6.90 15.58 -8.52
CA GLN A 268 8.31 15.95 -8.36
C GLN A 268 9.19 14.83 -8.94
N PRO A 269 9.83 15.01 -10.11
CA PRO A 269 10.75 14.01 -10.63
C PRO A 269 11.89 13.83 -9.64
N ALA A 270 12.38 12.60 -9.46
CA ALA A 270 13.44 12.30 -8.49
C ALA A 270 14.81 12.92 -8.87
N GLY A 271 14.83 13.67 -9.98
CA GLY A 271 15.99 14.31 -10.56
C GLY A 271 16.86 13.31 -11.31
N CYS A 272 16.27 12.27 -11.91
CA CYS A 272 17.04 11.31 -12.67
C CYS A 272 17.80 12.00 -13.81
N PRO A 273 19.13 11.84 -13.87
CA PRO A 273 19.91 12.35 -14.99
C PRO A 273 19.35 11.75 -16.28
N ARG A 274 18.93 12.61 -17.20
CA ARG A 274 18.53 12.17 -18.55
C ARG A 274 19.78 11.75 -19.29
N ASP A 275 19.70 10.63 -20.03
CA ASP A 275 20.83 10.16 -20.85
C ASP A 275 21.38 11.31 -21.72
N GLY A 276 22.68 11.56 -21.60
CA GLY A 276 23.40 12.53 -22.44
C GLY A 276 23.83 13.84 -21.76
N LEU A 277 23.46 14.11 -20.51
CA LEU A 277 24.01 15.25 -19.76
C LEU A 277 25.09 14.77 -18.80
N VAL A 278 26.34 14.79 -19.28
CA VAL A 278 27.50 14.89 -18.39
C VAL A 278 27.26 16.11 -17.52
N THR A 279 26.96 15.90 -16.24
CA THR A 279 26.98 16.98 -15.25
C THR A 279 28.42 17.44 -15.13
N THR A 280 28.78 18.47 -15.89
CA THR A 280 29.94 19.31 -15.56
C THR A 280 29.82 19.72 -14.09
N PRO A 281 30.89 19.60 -13.29
CA PRO A 281 30.84 20.01 -11.90
C PRO A 281 30.47 21.49 -11.87
N ALA A 282 29.41 21.81 -11.12
CA ALA A 282 29.02 23.18 -10.88
C ALA A 282 30.19 23.89 -10.19
N SER A 283 30.89 24.72 -10.95
CA SER A 283 31.89 25.63 -10.42
C SER A 283 31.13 26.68 -9.61
N ALA A 284 31.35 26.72 -8.30
CA ALA A 284 30.79 27.76 -7.45
C ALA A 284 31.39 29.12 -7.83
N PRO A 285 30.61 30.22 -7.84
CA PRO A 285 31.19 31.56 -7.93
C PRO A 285 31.87 31.89 -6.60
N HIS A 286 33.03 32.54 -6.71
CA HIS A 286 33.85 33.07 -5.62
C HIS A 286 33.11 34.06 -4.72
#